data_AF-A0A817S3I1-F1
#
_entry.id   AF-A0A817S3I1-F1
#
_cell.length_a   1.000
_cell.length_b   1.000
_cell.length_c   1.000
_cell.angle_alpha   90.00
_cell.angle_beta   90.00
_cell.angle_gamma   90.00
#
_symmetry.space_group_name_H-M   'P 1'
#
loop_
_entity.id
_entity.type
_entity.pdbx_description
1 polymer ?
#
loop_
_entity_poly.entity_id
_entity_poly.type
_entity_poly.pdbx_seq_one_letter_code
_entity_poly.pdbx_strand_id
1 'polypeptide(L)'
;MAQRTANWHHLSTNVLPKLGLHVPNMIMVDITNGARRAVELFLLQLRKTLQEYTIRIQQTSYEQGETGRSYNVGHHRLPQIPTTARQTASRPAITGAIPPGSTGTNLSVITGANSSGITGANRNIDSLAPCREALRLKDEELGELRKKVKTYEKLLREKVKTYEKLLRTKDNRIQELEMRLGKAKIK
;
A
#
# COMPACT_ATOMS: atom_id res chain seq x y z
N MET A 1 -23.79 16.76 16.79
CA MET A 1 -23.11 17.35 15.62
C MET A 1 -21.65 17.73 15.93
N ALA A 2 -21.37 18.43 17.03
CA ALA A 2 -20.02 18.88 17.41
C ALA A 2 -18.93 17.78 17.40
N GLN A 3 -19.22 16.59 17.94
CA GLN A 3 -18.24 15.49 17.94
C GLN A 3 -17.86 15.02 16.53
N ARG A 4 -18.80 15.00 15.58
CA ARG A 4 -18.51 14.58 14.19
C ARG A 4 -17.59 15.57 13.52
N THR A 5 -17.86 16.87 13.68
CA THR A 5 -17.01 17.94 13.16
C THR A 5 -15.61 17.93 13.77
N ALA A 6 -15.49 17.71 15.09
CA ALA A 6 -14.20 17.56 15.77
C ALA A 6 -13.40 16.35 15.25
N ASN A 7 -14.08 15.20 15.05
CA ASN A 7 -13.45 14.00 14.48
C ASN A 7 -12.94 14.25 13.05
N TRP A 8 -13.75 14.95 12.23
CA TRP A 8 -13.36 15.31 10.86
C TRP A 8 -12.21 16.30 10.81
N HIS A 9 -12.17 17.28 11.72
CA HIS A 9 -11.01 18.16 11.87
C HIS A 9 -9.75 17.36 12.23
N HIS A 10 -9.82 16.47 13.22
CA HIS A 10 -8.68 15.65 13.60
C HIS A 10 -8.18 14.76 12.43
N LEU A 11 -9.10 14.17 11.66
CA LEU A 11 -8.78 13.40 10.46
C LEU A 11 -8.09 14.28 9.40
N SER A 12 -8.61 15.49 9.19
CA SER A 12 -8.09 16.45 8.21
C SER A 12 -6.69 16.95 8.52
N THR A 13 -6.29 17.01 9.79
CA THR A 13 -4.98 17.48 10.21
C THR A 13 -3.96 16.35 10.32
N ASN A 14 -4.38 15.14 10.74
CA ASN A 14 -3.43 14.08 11.08
C ASN A 14 -3.34 12.96 10.05
N VAL A 15 -4.41 12.68 9.31
CA VAL A 15 -4.51 11.52 8.41
C VAL A 15 -4.47 11.96 6.95
N LEU A 16 -5.30 12.93 6.57
CA LEU A 16 -5.37 13.40 5.18
C LEU A 16 -4.04 13.97 4.66
N PRO A 17 -3.26 14.74 5.43
CA PRO A 17 -1.99 15.29 4.93
C PRO A 17 -0.95 14.20 4.70
N LYS A 18 -0.96 13.11 5.47
CA LYS A 18 -0.08 11.94 5.26
C LYS A 18 -0.39 11.22 3.95
N LEU A 19 -1.62 11.35 3.46
CA LEU A 19 -2.07 10.83 2.17
C LEU A 19 -1.90 11.86 1.04
N GLY A 20 -1.44 13.09 1.32
CA GLY A 20 -1.40 14.18 0.33
C GLY A 20 -2.78 14.71 -0.05
N LEU A 21 -3.79 14.48 0.78
CA LEU A 21 -5.16 14.93 0.58
C LEU A 21 -5.43 16.20 1.39
N HIS A 22 -6.03 17.19 0.72
CA HIS A 22 -6.55 18.39 1.37
C HIS A 22 -8.04 18.53 1.07
N VAL A 23 -8.85 18.68 2.13
CA VAL A 23 -10.30 18.83 2.03
C VAL A 23 -10.69 20.23 2.54
N PRO A 24 -11.25 21.10 1.68
CA PRO A 24 -11.75 22.40 2.08
C PRO A 24 -12.82 22.31 3.19
N ASN A 25 -12.84 23.29 4.09
CA ASN A 25 -13.73 23.30 5.25
C ASN A 25 -15.23 23.22 4.88
N MET A 26 -15.61 23.80 3.73
CA MET A 26 -16.98 23.72 3.22
C MET A 26 -17.42 22.28 2.93
N ILE A 27 -16.55 21.49 2.29
CA ILE A 27 -16.81 20.08 1.98
C ILE A 27 -16.83 19.26 3.27
N MET A 28 -15.99 19.62 4.25
CA MET A 28 -16.00 18.98 5.57
C MET A 28 -17.34 19.18 6.27
N VAL A 29 -17.90 20.38 6.21
CA VAL A 29 -19.25 20.67 6.75
C VAL A 29 -20.30 19.83 6.02
N ASP A 30 -20.27 19.77 4.69
CA ASP A 30 -21.21 18.96 3.89
C ASP A 30 -21.11 17.46 4.22
N ILE A 31 -19.90 16.95 4.41
CA ILE A 31 -19.65 15.57 4.83
C ILE A 31 -20.18 15.34 6.25
N THR A 32 -19.93 16.26 7.19
CA THR A 32 -20.42 16.13 8.57
C THR A 32 -21.95 16.19 8.67
N ASN A 33 -22.58 16.92 7.75
CA ASN A 33 -24.03 17.01 7.58
C ASN A 33 -24.62 15.80 6.84
N GLY A 34 -23.79 14.89 6.33
CA GLY A 34 -24.23 13.68 5.65
C GLY A 34 -24.69 13.92 4.21
N ALA A 35 -24.22 14.98 3.55
CA ALA A 35 -24.53 15.23 2.14
C ALA A 35 -23.99 14.09 1.28
N ARG A 36 -24.90 13.27 0.75
CA ARG A 36 -24.59 12.05 -0.02
C ARG A 36 -23.53 12.27 -1.08
N ARG A 37 -23.63 13.37 -1.83
CA ARG A 37 -22.71 13.69 -2.92
C ARG A 37 -21.31 14.08 -2.43
N ALA A 38 -21.21 14.83 -1.34
CA ALA A 38 -19.92 15.24 -0.77
C ALA A 38 -19.15 14.03 -0.21
N VAL A 39 -19.86 13.12 0.48
CA VAL A 39 -19.29 11.87 0.98
C VAL A 39 -18.83 10.98 -0.17
N GLU A 40 -19.64 10.81 -1.21
CA GLU A 40 -19.31 10.00 -2.38
C GLU A 40 -18.05 10.49 -3.10
N LEU A 41 -17.98 11.80 -3.39
CA LEU A 41 -16.83 12.39 -4.07
C LEU A 41 -15.55 12.30 -3.22
N PHE A 42 -15.66 12.51 -1.91
CA PHE A 42 -14.54 12.34 -1.00
C PHE A 42 -14.03 10.89 -0.97
N LEU A 43 -14.92 9.90 -0.89
CA LEU A 43 -14.54 8.49 -0.88
C LEU A 43 -13.91 8.05 -2.21
N LEU A 44 -14.37 8.59 -3.34
CA LEU A 44 -13.75 8.35 -4.65
C LEU A 44 -12.32 8.90 -4.70
N GLN A 45 -12.13 10.14 -4.24
CA GLN A 45 -10.81 10.76 -4.18
C GLN A 45 -9.87 10.01 -3.22
N LEU A 46 -10.37 9.62 -2.05
CA LEU A 46 -9.61 8.84 -1.07
C LEU A 46 -9.17 7.49 -1.65
N ARG A 47 -10.07 6.78 -2.34
CA ARG A 47 -9.74 5.50 -2.99
C ARG A 47 -8.62 5.68 -4.01
N LYS A 48 -8.72 6.68 -4.89
CA LYS A 48 -7.71 6.96 -5.91
C LYS A 48 -6.34 7.21 -5.26
N THR A 49 -6.29 8.05 -4.23
CA THR A 49 -5.02 8.39 -3.57
C THR A 49 -4.42 7.22 -2.79
N LEU A 50 -5.23 6.35 -2.18
CA LEU A 50 -4.73 5.12 -1.56
C LEU A 50 -4.18 4.12 -2.58
N GLN A 51 -4.78 4.03 -3.77
CA GLN A 51 -4.25 3.22 -4.86
C GLN A 51 -2.89 3.75 -5.34
N GLU A 52 -2.80 5.06 -5.56
CA GLU A 52 -1.53 5.72 -5.93
C GLU A 52 -0.46 5.52 -4.86
N TYR A 53 -0.80 5.65 -3.58
CA TYR A 53 0.12 5.40 -2.47
C TYR A 53 0.59 3.94 -2.42
N THR A 54 -0.31 2.98 -2.67
CA THR A 54 0.03 1.55 -2.72
C THR A 54 0.96 1.24 -3.88
N ILE A 55 0.69 1.80 -5.07
CA ILE A 55 1.55 1.65 -6.25
C ILE A 55 2.93 2.24 -5.97
N ARG A 56 3.02 3.42 -5.34
CA ARG A 56 4.29 4.04 -4.96
C ARG A 56 5.08 3.14 -4.00
N ILE A 57 4.46 2.61 -2.95
CA ILE A 57 5.14 1.68 -2.02
C ILE A 57 5.63 0.43 -2.75
N GLN A 58 4.81 -0.15 -3.63
CA GLN A 58 5.21 -1.31 -4.42
C GLN A 58 6.41 -0.97 -5.32
N GLN A 59 6.37 0.14 -6.04
CA GLN A 59 7.49 0.60 -6.90
C GLN A 59 8.78 0.85 -6.11
N THR A 60 8.70 1.52 -4.94
CA THR A 60 9.88 1.71 -4.06
C THR A 60 10.46 0.37 -3.57
N SER A 61 9.62 -0.66 -3.41
CA SER A 61 10.06 -2.01 -3.03
C SER A 61 10.77 -2.76 -4.17
N TYR A 62 10.45 -2.45 -5.44
CA TYR A 62 11.16 -2.99 -6.60
C TYR A 62 12.50 -2.27 -6.82
N GLU A 63 12.58 -0.97 -6.58
CA GLU A 63 13.83 -0.19 -6.75
C GLU A 63 14.87 -0.46 -5.63
N GLN A 64 14.45 -0.80 -4.41
CA GLN A 64 15.38 -1.24 -3.35
C GLN A 64 15.84 -2.70 -3.49
N GLY A 65 15.25 -3.48 -4.41
CA GLY A 65 15.60 -4.87 -4.69
C GLY A 65 16.77 -5.07 -5.66
N GLU A 66 17.16 -4.03 -6.41
CA GLU A 66 18.16 -4.15 -7.49
C GLU A 66 19.59 -3.76 -7.10
N THR A 67 19.83 -3.17 -5.92
CA THR A 67 21.19 -2.91 -5.40
C THR A 67 21.60 -3.80 -4.23
N GLY A 68 20.83 -4.86 -3.94
CA GLY A 68 21.07 -5.75 -2.78
C GLY A 68 21.42 -7.20 -3.11
N ARG A 69 21.58 -7.57 -4.39
CA ARG A 69 21.96 -8.93 -4.80
C ARG A 69 23.36 -8.97 -5.38
N SER A 70 24.38 -8.81 -4.53
CA SER A 70 25.69 -9.34 -4.86
C SER A 70 26.52 -9.60 -3.60
N TYR A 71 26.93 -10.86 -3.46
CA TYR A 71 27.85 -11.45 -2.48
C TYR A 71 27.37 -11.49 -1.02
N ASN A 72 26.91 -12.66 -0.57
CA ASN A 72 27.59 -13.42 0.49
C ASN A 72 26.94 -14.80 0.64
N VAL A 73 27.52 -15.75 -0.08
CA VAL A 73 27.44 -17.18 0.22
C VAL A 73 28.42 -17.44 1.36
N GLY A 74 27.93 -18.07 2.44
CA GLY A 74 28.75 -18.77 3.41
C GLY A 74 29.46 -17.89 4.43
N HIS A 75 29.10 -18.05 5.71
CA HIS A 75 30.00 -18.54 6.76
C HIS A 75 29.28 -18.41 8.11
N HIS A 76 28.76 -19.53 8.60
CA HIS A 76 28.53 -19.67 10.04
C HIS A 76 29.89 -19.50 10.75
N ARG A 77 30.03 -18.45 11.57
CA ARG A 77 31.11 -18.38 12.56
C ARG A 77 30.53 -17.90 13.89
N LEU A 78 30.29 -18.87 14.76
CA LEU A 78 30.04 -18.68 16.18
C LEU A 78 31.23 -17.93 16.81
N PRO A 79 31.02 -16.93 17.69
CA PRO A 79 32.08 -16.42 18.54
C PRO A 79 32.39 -17.43 19.66
N GLN A 80 33.67 -17.76 19.76
CA GLN A 80 34.27 -18.68 20.72
C GLN A 80 34.16 -18.16 22.16
N ILE A 81 33.96 -19.10 23.09
CA ILE A 81 34.05 -18.92 24.53
C ILE A 81 35.54 -18.80 24.90
N PRO A 82 36.02 -17.74 25.59
CA PRO A 82 37.34 -17.76 26.18
C PRO A 82 37.35 -18.62 27.45
N THR A 83 38.19 -19.64 27.38
CA THR A 83 38.52 -20.61 28.41
C THR A 83 39.12 -19.96 29.64
N THR A 84 38.78 -20.52 30.80
CA THR A 84 39.31 -20.26 32.14
C THR A 84 40.84 -20.31 32.24
N ALA A 85 41.44 -19.38 32.99
CA ALA A 85 42.73 -19.57 33.64
C ALA A 85 42.74 -18.92 35.04
N ARG A 86 43.28 -19.68 35.98
CA ARG A 86 43.26 -19.55 37.45
C ARG A 86 44.63 -19.09 37.93
N GLN A 87 44.71 -18.13 38.87
CA GLN A 87 45.76 -17.98 39.90
C GLN A 87 45.45 -16.78 40.82
N THR A 88 45.08 -16.98 42.09
CA THR A 88 45.89 -17.10 43.34
C THR A 88 45.94 -15.81 44.17
N ALA A 89 45.17 -15.85 45.27
CA ALA A 89 45.43 -15.36 46.63
C ALA A 89 46.29 -14.10 46.88
N SER A 90 45.69 -13.10 47.53
CA SER A 90 46.20 -12.49 48.79
C SER A 90 45.14 -11.58 49.46
N ARG A 91 44.82 -11.88 50.72
CA ARG A 91 44.10 -11.06 51.74
C ARG A 91 45.08 -9.99 52.30
N PRO A 92 44.76 -9.18 53.35
CA PRO A 92 43.49 -8.67 53.93
C PRO A 92 43.51 -7.16 54.34
N ALA A 93 42.36 -6.60 54.78
CA ALA A 93 42.16 -5.73 55.98
C ALA A 93 40.84 -4.92 55.85
N ILE A 94 39.76 -5.24 56.60
CA ILE A 94 39.29 -4.58 57.85
C ILE A 94 39.08 -3.06 57.63
N THR A 95 37.88 -2.49 57.71
CA THR A 95 37.26 -2.03 58.97
C THR A 95 35.85 -1.44 58.73
N GLY A 96 34.85 -1.87 59.52
CA GLY A 96 33.74 -1.09 60.14
C GLY A 96 32.72 -0.36 59.23
N ALA A 97 31.46 -0.14 59.59
CA ALA A 97 30.64 -0.44 60.76
C ALA A 97 29.17 -0.31 60.31
N ILE A 98 28.25 -1.04 60.94
CA ILE A 98 26.78 -0.90 60.74
C ILE A 98 26.21 -0.18 61.95
N PRO A 99 25.33 0.83 61.74
CA PRO A 99 24.14 0.94 62.58
C PRO A 99 22.85 1.08 61.74
N PRO A 100 21.70 0.52 62.19
CA PRO A 100 20.42 0.63 61.50
C PRO A 100 19.57 1.78 62.05
N GLY A 101 18.85 2.52 61.20
CA GLY A 101 17.78 3.41 61.63
C GLY A 101 17.34 4.45 60.59
N SER A 102 16.01 4.64 60.47
CA SER A 102 15.25 5.61 59.64
C SER A 102 15.15 5.25 58.14
N THR A 103 14.00 4.84 57.61
CA THR A 103 12.78 5.63 57.27
C THR A 103 13.07 6.74 56.26
N GLY A 104 12.60 6.56 55.02
CA GLY A 104 12.32 7.68 54.11
C GLY A 104 12.81 7.51 52.68
N THR A 105 11.85 7.40 51.76
CA THR A 105 11.92 7.88 50.36
C THR A 105 13.02 7.31 49.45
N ASN A 106 12.68 6.25 48.70
CA ASN A 106 13.43 5.84 47.51
C ASN A 106 13.11 6.76 46.31
N LEU A 107 13.93 7.79 46.10
CA LEU A 107 14.28 8.26 44.76
C LEU A 107 15.66 7.69 44.45
N SER A 108 15.73 6.66 43.59
CA SER A 108 16.98 6.26 42.96
C SER A 108 16.81 6.20 41.44
N VAL A 109 17.41 7.20 40.80
CA VAL A 109 17.99 7.05 39.46
C VAL A 109 19.18 6.11 39.63
N ILE A 110 19.08 4.89 39.11
CA ILE A 110 20.24 4.07 38.73
C ILE A 110 19.95 3.41 37.38
N THR A 111 20.66 3.92 36.39
CA THR A 111 20.96 3.35 35.08
C THR A 111 21.30 1.86 35.17
N GLY A 112 20.63 1.01 34.40
CA GLY A 112 21.02 -0.38 34.25
C GLY A 112 20.12 -1.22 33.35
N ALA A 113 20.69 -1.63 32.21
CA ALA A 113 20.44 -2.89 31.50
C ALA A 113 19.10 -3.14 30.78
N ASN A 114 19.20 -3.18 29.44
CA ASN A 114 18.55 -4.08 28.50
C ASN A 114 17.52 -5.07 29.07
N SER A 115 16.24 -4.81 28.78
CA SER A 115 15.17 -5.79 28.81
C SER A 115 14.45 -5.83 27.46
N SER A 116 15.15 -6.33 26.43
CA SER A 116 14.52 -6.92 25.26
C SER A 116 13.79 -8.18 25.70
N GLY A 117 12.46 -8.11 25.82
CA GLY A 117 11.65 -9.23 26.26
C GLY A 117 10.15 -9.02 26.05
N ILE A 118 9.74 -8.36 24.96
CA ILE A 118 8.34 -8.37 24.52
C ILE A 118 8.18 -9.54 23.56
N THR A 119 8.05 -10.76 24.09
CA THR A 119 7.46 -11.88 23.35
C THR A 119 5.95 -11.71 23.31
N GLY A 120 5.50 -10.69 22.58
CA GLY A 120 4.13 -10.56 22.10
C GLY A 120 3.93 -11.44 20.87
N ALA A 121 3.92 -12.76 21.05
CA ALA A 121 3.64 -13.70 19.99
C ALA A 121 2.16 -13.56 19.56
N ASN A 122 2.02 -12.86 18.45
CA ASN A 122 0.84 -12.56 17.65
C ASN A 122 -0.05 -13.80 17.39
N ARG A 123 -1.11 -14.01 18.20
CA ARG A 123 -2.14 -15.04 17.99
C ARG A 123 -3.24 -14.58 17.03
N ASN A 124 -2.88 -14.17 15.81
CA ASN A 124 -3.89 -13.74 14.83
C ASN A 124 -3.56 -14.12 13.37
N ILE A 125 -2.88 -15.26 13.17
CA ILE A 125 -2.55 -15.76 11.82
C ILE A 125 -3.68 -16.66 11.26
N ASP A 126 -4.53 -17.23 12.11
CA ASP A 126 -5.60 -18.16 11.68
C ASP A 126 -6.88 -17.46 11.16
N SER A 127 -7.03 -16.14 11.36
CA SER A 127 -8.20 -15.37 10.92
C SER A 127 -8.05 -14.74 9.52
N LEU A 128 -6.88 -14.88 8.86
CA LEU A 128 -6.66 -14.37 7.48
C LEU A 128 -7.00 -15.37 6.38
N ALA A 129 -7.23 -16.65 6.71
CA ALA A 129 -7.52 -17.67 5.71
C ALA A 129 -8.77 -17.35 4.84
N PRO A 130 -9.89 -16.85 5.40
CA PRO A 130 -11.05 -16.46 4.59
C PRO A 130 -10.78 -15.26 3.68
N CYS A 131 -9.95 -14.30 4.13
CA CYS A 131 -9.56 -13.14 3.32
C CYS A 131 -8.61 -13.54 2.18
N ARG A 132 -7.74 -14.52 2.41
CA ARG A 132 -6.81 -15.04 1.39
C ARG A 132 -7.53 -15.78 0.28
N GLU A 133 -8.52 -16.60 0.62
CA GLU A 133 -9.32 -17.31 -0.38
C GLU A 133 -10.24 -16.35 -1.16
N ALA A 134 -10.83 -15.34 -0.48
CA ALA A 134 -11.61 -14.31 -1.15
C ALA A 134 -10.77 -13.49 -2.16
N LEU A 135 -9.51 -13.18 -1.83
CA LEU A 135 -8.58 -12.54 -2.75
C LEU A 135 -8.27 -13.42 -3.96
N ARG A 136 -8.01 -14.72 -3.75
CA ARG A 136 -7.76 -15.68 -4.83
C ARG A 136 -8.94 -15.77 -5.82
N LEU A 137 -10.16 -15.85 -5.31
CA LEU A 137 -11.38 -15.87 -6.12
C LEU A 137 -11.56 -14.56 -6.90
N LYS A 138 -11.24 -13.41 -6.29
CA LYS A 138 -11.29 -12.11 -6.96
C LYS A 138 -10.23 -11.98 -8.06
N ASP A 139 -9.03 -12.51 -7.85
CA ASP A 139 -7.97 -12.53 -8.86
C ASP A 139 -8.34 -13.43 -10.04
N GLU A 140 -9.00 -14.57 -9.79
CA GLU A 140 -9.51 -15.48 -10.81
C GLU A 140 -10.63 -14.81 -11.63
N GLU A 141 -11.59 -14.16 -10.96
CA GLU A 141 -12.66 -13.37 -11.59
C GLU A 141 -12.09 -12.25 -12.48
N LEU A 142 -11.08 -11.52 -11.98
CA LEU A 142 -10.37 -10.49 -12.74
C LEU A 142 -9.64 -11.09 -13.95
N GLY A 143 -9.05 -12.28 -13.83
CA GLY A 143 -8.43 -13.01 -14.93
C GLY A 143 -9.42 -13.32 -16.05
N GLU A 144 -10.59 -13.85 -15.71
CA GLU A 144 -11.64 -14.16 -16.68
C GLU A 144 -12.22 -12.90 -17.33
N LEU A 145 -12.44 -11.83 -16.56
CA LEU A 145 -12.88 -10.55 -17.11
C LEU A 145 -11.85 -9.98 -18.08
N ARG A 146 -10.54 -10.05 -17.77
CA ARG A 146 -9.48 -9.61 -18.68
C ARG A 146 -9.46 -10.43 -19.98
N LYS A 147 -9.66 -11.75 -19.90
CA LYS A 147 -9.78 -12.60 -21.10
C LYS A 147 -10.97 -12.18 -21.96
N LYS A 148 -12.15 -11.96 -21.34
CA LYS A 148 -13.36 -11.49 -22.04
C LYS A 148 -13.16 -10.14 -22.70
N VAL A 149 -12.55 -9.17 -22.00
CA VAL A 149 -12.24 -7.86 -22.60
C VAL A 149 -11.35 -8.04 -23.84
N LYS A 150 -10.30 -8.87 -23.75
CA LYS A 150 -9.40 -9.13 -24.87
C LYS A 150 -10.11 -9.77 -26.07
N THR A 151 -11.05 -10.70 -25.84
CA THR A 151 -11.82 -11.31 -26.92
C THR A 151 -12.80 -10.32 -27.55
N TYR A 152 -13.52 -9.53 -26.75
CA TYR A 152 -14.41 -8.49 -27.25
C TYR A 152 -13.67 -7.44 -28.07
N GLU A 153 -12.52 -6.97 -27.61
CA GLU A 153 -11.71 -6.02 -28.37
C GLU A 153 -11.27 -6.61 -29.72
N LYS A 154 -10.86 -7.89 -29.76
CA LYS A 154 -10.48 -8.55 -31.01
C LYS A 154 -11.66 -8.60 -31.98
N LEU A 155 -12.82 -9.04 -31.50
CA LEU A 155 -14.05 -9.11 -32.31
C LEU A 155 -14.46 -7.73 -32.83
N LEU A 156 -14.37 -6.70 -31.98
CA LEU A 156 -14.73 -5.34 -32.36
C LEU A 156 -13.78 -4.80 -33.43
N ARG A 157 -12.47 -5.03 -33.29
CA ARG A 157 -11.47 -4.68 -34.31
C ARG A 157 -11.76 -5.33 -35.66
N GLU A 158 -12.12 -6.62 -35.67
CA GLU A 158 -12.49 -7.34 -36.89
C GLU A 158 -13.78 -6.79 -37.54
N LYS A 159 -14.79 -6.47 -36.72
CA LYS A 159 -16.02 -5.82 -37.19
C LYS A 159 -15.76 -4.45 -37.80
N VAL A 160 -14.99 -3.60 -37.13
CA VAL A 160 -14.60 -2.27 -37.65
C VAL A 160 -13.89 -2.40 -38.99
N LYS A 161 -12.89 -3.29 -39.10
CA LYS A 161 -12.18 -3.55 -40.35
C LYS A 161 -13.11 -3.99 -41.49
N THR A 162 -14.12 -4.79 -41.17
CA THR A 162 -15.13 -5.25 -42.15
C THR A 162 -15.99 -4.09 -42.62
N TYR A 163 -16.45 -3.24 -41.70
CA TYR A 163 -17.24 -2.05 -42.04
C TYR A 163 -16.44 -1.03 -42.84
N GLU A 164 -15.17 -0.79 -42.50
CA GLU A 164 -14.29 0.08 -43.26
C GLU A 164 -14.10 -0.42 -44.70
N LYS A 165 -13.93 -1.73 -44.90
CA LYS A 165 -13.83 -2.32 -46.23
C LYS A 165 -15.12 -2.11 -47.02
N LEU A 166 -16.27 -2.34 -46.39
CA LEU A 166 -17.57 -2.13 -47.01
C LEU A 166 -17.79 -0.66 -47.39
N LEU A 167 -17.38 0.27 -46.52
CA LEU A 167 -17.45 1.70 -46.77
C LEU A 167 -16.66 2.07 -48.03
N ARG A 168 -15.40 1.63 -48.11
CA ARG A 168 -14.54 1.85 -49.29
C ARG A 168 -15.17 1.30 -50.57
N THR A 169 -15.77 0.10 -50.51
CA THR A 169 -16.47 -0.46 -51.68
C THR A 169 -17.67 0.38 -52.09
N LYS A 170 -18.45 0.89 -51.12
CA LYS A 170 -19.58 1.77 -51.40
C LYS A 170 -19.14 3.11 -51.96
N ASP A 171 -18.09 3.72 -51.41
CA ASP A 171 -17.54 4.99 -51.90
C ASP A 171 -17.04 4.86 -53.35
N ASN A 172 -16.31 3.79 -53.66
CA ASN A 172 -15.86 3.51 -55.03
C ASN A 172 -17.05 3.35 -55.99
N ARG A 173 -18.13 2.71 -55.54
CA ARG A 173 -19.34 2.54 -56.35
C ARG A 173 -20.07 3.86 -56.57
N ILE A 174 -20.12 4.73 -55.57
CA ILE A 174 -20.68 6.08 -55.70
C ILE A 174 -19.88 6.87 -56.73
N GLN A 175 -18.55 6.90 -56.62
CA GLN A 175 -17.68 7.59 -57.58
C GLN A 175 -17.88 7.06 -59.01
N GLU A 176 -18.01 5.74 -59.19
CA GLU A 176 -18.29 5.15 -60.50
C GLU A 176 -19.63 5.63 -61.07
N LEU A 177 -20.67 5.67 -60.24
CA LEU A 177 -22.00 6.14 -60.64
C LEU A 177 -21.99 7.65 -60.95
N GLU A 178 -21.29 8.45 -60.17
CA GLU A 178 -21.11 9.89 -60.41
C GLU A 178 -20.39 10.15 -61.74
N MET A 179 -19.33 9.39 -62.04
CA MET A 179 -18.64 9.47 -63.34
C MET A 179 -19.57 9.10 -64.50
N ARG A 180 -20.40 8.05 -64.35
CA ARG A 180 -21.38 7.67 -65.39
C ARG A 180 -22.46 8.73 -65.57
N LEU A 181 -22.97 9.30 -64.47
CA LEU A 181 -23.97 10.36 -64.51
C LEU A 181 -23.42 11.63 -65.14
N GLY A 182 -22.19 12.02 -64.81
CA GLY A 182 -21.49 13.16 -65.42
C GLY A 182 -21.35 13.00 -66.94
N LYS A 183 -20.95 11.81 -67.40
CA LYS A 183 -20.87 11.49 -68.84
C LYS A 183 -22.24 11.53 -69.54
N ALA A 184 -23.30 11.10 -68.86
CA ALA A 184 -24.65 11.10 -69.41
C ALA A 184 -25.24 12.52 -69.54
N LYS A 185 -24.80 13.49 -68.72
CA LYS A 185 -25.25 14.90 -68.79
C LYS A 185 -24.59 15.71 -69.91
N ILE A 186 -23.51 15.21 -70.52
CA ILE A 186 -22.73 15.89 -71.55
C ILE A 186 -23.17 15.48 -72.97
N LYS A 187 -24.02 14.45 -73.10
CA LYS A 187 -24.68 14.06 -74.34
C LYS A 187 -26.10 14.63 -74.39
#